data_AF-A0AAD2BQP9-F1
#
_entry.id   AF-A0AAD2BQP9-F1
#
_cell.length_a   1.000
_cell.length_b   1.000
_cell.length_c   1.000
_cell.angle_alpha   90.00
_cell.angle_beta   90.00
_cell.angle_gamma   90.00
#
_symmetry.space_group_name_H-M   'P 1'
#
loop_
_entity.id
_entity.type
_entity.pdbx_description
1 polymer ?
#
loop_
_entity_poly.entity_id
_entity_poly.type
_entity_poly.pdbx_seq_one_letter_code
_entity_poly.pdbx_strand_id
1 'polypeptide(L)'
;MRKIVVLTLSFVCVAPVVALAQEYNCSAQTLNGEYIFAGRGFIEPGEPGVQRVRSGVLIFDGAGNVAGKQSSSRGGNISRDRLQGTYALDANCSGTATFGSVAKPGSQIHWDLYVARGGKTGHMVRMDDGSMAVRTFQKE
;
A
#
# COMPACT_ATOMS: atom_id res chain seq x y z
N MET A 1 14.91 73.14 -22.87
CA MET A 1 14.87 72.04 -21.87
C MET A 1 14.13 70.86 -22.49
N ARG A 2 14.77 69.70 -22.67
CA ARG A 2 14.12 68.47 -23.18
C ARG A 2 13.79 67.54 -22.00
N LYS A 3 12.52 67.16 -21.83
CA LYS A 3 12.13 66.10 -20.88
C LYS A 3 12.25 64.75 -21.57
N ILE A 4 13.07 63.85 -21.02
CA ILE A 4 13.17 62.46 -21.49
C ILE A 4 12.20 61.64 -20.63
N VAL A 5 11.18 61.03 -21.23
CA VAL A 5 10.26 60.13 -20.55
C VAL A 5 10.76 58.70 -20.75
N VAL A 6 11.29 58.11 -19.67
CA VAL A 6 11.75 56.71 -19.68
C VAL A 6 10.54 55.81 -19.40
N LEU A 7 10.02 55.15 -20.43
CA LEU A 7 8.93 54.19 -20.30
C LEU A 7 9.51 52.81 -19.91
N THR A 8 9.54 52.51 -18.62
CA THR A 8 9.98 51.20 -18.11
C THR A 8 8.97 50.11 -18.45
N LEU A 9 9.25 49.32 -19.49
CA LEU A 9 8.40 48.20 -19.90
C LEU A 9 8.61 47.01 -18.94
N SER A 10 7.73 46.86 -17.94
CA SER A 10 7.78 45.77 -16.96
C SER A 10 7.42 44.43 -17.60
N PHE A 11 8.45 43.64 -17.93
CA PHE A 11 8.31 42.31 -18.53
C PHE A 11 7.83 41.29 -17.49
N VAL A 12 6.54 40.97 -17.50
CA VAL A 12 5.94 39.99 -16.58
C VAL A 12 6.27 38.58 -17.08
N CYS A 13 7.23 37.93 -16.42
CA CYS A 13 7.54 36.52 -16.66
C CYS A 13 6.38 35.61 -16.21
N VAL A 14 5.43 35.34 -17.12
CA VAL A 14 4.47 34.24 -17.00
C VAL A 14 5.23 32.93 -17.17
N ALA A 15 5.88 32.46 -16.11
CA ALA A 15 6.51 31.15 -16.09
C ALA A 15 5.41 30.08 -16.26
N PRO A 16 5.52 29.17 -17.25
CA PRO A 16 4.58 28.07 -17.34
C PRO A 16 4.76 27.19 -16.10
N VAL A 17 3.69 26.99 -15.33
CA VAL A 17 3.67 26.00 -14.25
C VAL A 17 3.61 24.62 -14.90
N VAL A 18 4.78 24.12 -15.31
CA VAL A 18 4.96 22.75 -15.77
C VAL A 18 4.75 21.86 -14.55
N ALA A 19 3.51 21.44 -14.34
CA ALA A 19 3.17 20.45 -13.34
C ALA A 19 3.91 19.16 -13.69
N LEU A 20 5.02 18.89 -13.00
CA LEU A 20 5.76 17.64 -13.14
C LEU A 20 4.86 16.50 -12.66
N ALA A 21 4.16 15.86 -13.62
CA ALA A 21 3.56 14.56 -13.42
C ALA A 21 4.70 13.61 -13.02
N GLN A 22 4.83 13.39 -11.71
CA GLN A 22 6.06 12.86 -11.13
C GLN A 22 6.12 11.35 -11.40
N GLU A 23 6.71 11.01 -12.54
CA GLU A 23 6.56 9.72 -13.21
C GLU A 23 6.90 8.54 -12.30
N TYR A 24 5.83 7.91 -11.81
CA TYR A 24 5.91 6.72 -10.98
C TYR A 24 6.32 5.55 -11.88
N ASN A 25 7.40 4.88 -11.50
CA ASN A 25 7.98 3.75 -12.23
C ASN A 25 8.03 2.52 -11.32
N CYS A 26 6.87 2.20 -10.71
CA CYS A 26 6.71 1.02 -9.87
C CYS A 26 6.46 -0.25 -10.70
N SER A 27 6.84 -1.40 -10.15
CA SER A 27 6.63 -2.72 -10.72
C SER A 27 6.67 -3.78 -9.61
N ALA A 28 6.53 -5.07 -9.95
CA ALA A 28 6.74 -6.15 -8.98
C ALA A 28 8.09 -6.03 -8.26
N GLN A 29 9.17 -5.69 -9.00
CA GLN A 29 10.53 -5.54 -8.46
C GLN A 29 10.66 -4.43 -7.40
N THR A 30 9.73 -3.47 -7.34
CA THR A 30 9.68 -2.48 -6.26
C THR A 30 9.45 -3.11 -4.89
N LEU A 31 8.76 -4.25 -4.83
CA LEU A 31 8.58 -5.05 -3.62
C LEU A 31 9.43 -6.33 -3.69
N ASN A 32 10.68 -6.21 -3.26
CA ASN A 32 11.58 -7.34 -3.07
C ASN A 32 12.20 -7.33 -1.66
N GLY A 33 12.28 -8.49 -1.00
CA GLY A 33 12.87 -8.68 0.33
C GLY A 33 11.85 -8.95 1.45
N GLU A 34 12.33 -8.94 2.70
CA GLU A 34 11.49 -9.05 3.91
C GLU A 34 10.98 -7.68 4.37
N TYR A 35 9.77 -7.67 4.93
CA TYR A 35 9.07 -6.48 5.42
C TYR A 35 8.28 -6.82 6.68
N ILE A 36 8.60 -6.21 7.82
CA ILE A 36 7.73 -6.22 8.99
C ILE A 36 6.42 -5.46 8.67
N PHE A 37 5.28 -6.04 9.06
CA PHE A 37 3.98 -5.41 8.95
C PHE A 37 3.19 -5.44 10.26
N ALA A 38 2.37 -4.41 10.44
CA ALA A 38 1.32 -4.36 11.46
C ALA A 38 -0.05 -4.16 10.79
N GLY A 39 -1.11 -4.72 11.35
CA GLY A 39 -2.46 -4.55 10.80
C GLY A 39 -3.55 -4.64 11.85
N ARG A 40 -4.62 -3.88 11.64
CA ARG A 40 -5.80 -3.81 12.51
C ARG A 40 -7.09 -3.87 11.69
N GLY A 41 -8.21 -4.17 12.35
CA GLY A 41 -9.51 -4.17 11.70
C GLY A 41 -10.62 -4.73 12.57
N PHE A 42 -11.82 -4.77 11.98
CA PHE A 42 -12.96 -5.53 12.45
C PHE A 42 -13.17 -6.75 11.57
N ILE A 43 -13.89 -7.72 12.09
CA ILE A 43 -14.08 -9.01 11.44
C ILE A 43 -15.36 -9.02 10.60
N GLU A 44 -15.16 -9.55 9.40
CA GLU A 44 -16.02 -10.34 8.51
C GLU A 44 -17.55 -10.37 8.81
N PRO A 45 -18.43 -10.34 7.78
CA PRO A 45 -19.88 -10.07 7.92
C PRO A 45 -20.67 -10.78 9.02
N GLY A 46 -20.21 -11.94 9.51
CA GLY A 46 -20.87 -12.73 10.56
C GLY A 46 -20.51 -12.36 12.01
N GLU A 47 -19.46 -11.59 12.26
CA GLU A 47 -19.06 -11.14 13.62
C GLU A 47 -18.82 -9.61 13.72
N PRO A 48 -19.80 -8.75 13.36
CA PRO A 48 -19.60 -7.30 13.38
C PRO A 48 -19.12 -6.78 14.75
N GLY A 49 -18.05 -5.98 14.74
CA GLY A 49 -17.48 -5.36 15.93
C GLY A 49 -16.36 -6.14 16.63
N VAL A 50 -16.13 -7.42 16.32
CA VAL A 50 -14.98 -8.16 16.88
C VAL A 50 -13.68 -7.60 16.31
N GLN A 51 -12.85 -7.02 17.17
CA GLN A 51 -11.57 -6.43 16.78
C GLN A 51 -10.51 -7.51 16.48
N ARG A 52 -9.68 -7.24 15.47
CA ARG A 52 -8.52 -8.04 15.09
C ARG A 52 -7.26 -7.19 15.01
N VAL A 53 -6.19 -7.63 15.66
CA VAL A 53 -4.83 -7.07 15.52
C VAL A 53 -3.84 -8.15 15.06
N ARG A 54 -2.87 -7.76 14.24
CA ARG A 54 -1.88 -8.65 13.61
C ARG A 54 -0.52 -7.97 13.53
N SER A 55 0.54 -8.76 13.66
CA SER A 55 1.90 -8.37 13.32
C SER A 55 2.66 -9.57 12.76
N GLY A 56 3.63 -9.34 11.87
CA GLY A 56 4.36 -10.41 11.21
C GLY A 56 5.36 -9.89 10.17
N VAL A 57 5.82 -10.81 9.32
CA VAL A 57 6.72 -10.55 8.20
C VAL A 57 6.03 -10.97 6.90
N LEU A 58 6.10 -10.11 5.89
CA LEU A 58 5.85 -10.42 4.49
C LEU A 58 7.18 -10.54 3.76
N ILE A 59 7.27 -11.47 2.83
CA ILE A 59 8.45 -11.71 2.00
C ILE A 59 7.98 -11.61 0.56
N PHE A 60 8.35 -10.53 -0.12
CA PHE A 60 8.00 -10.30 -1.53
C PHE A 60 9.19 -10.69 -2.42
N ASP A 61 8.90 -11.38 -3.51
CA ASP A 61 9.90 -11.95 -4.42
C ASP A 61 10.46 -10.98 -5.48
N GLY A 62 9.82 -9.84 -5.71
CA GLY A 62 10.09 -8.96 -6.85
C GLY A 62 9.51 -9.44 -8.21
N ALA A 63 8.70 -10.50 -8.22
CA ALA A 63 8.15 -11.14 -9.42
C ALA A 63 6.63 -11.45 -9.36
N GLY A 64 5.96 -11.21 -8.23
CA GLY A 64 4.49 -11.29 -8.09
C GLY A 64 3.98 -12.22 -6.98
N ASN A 65 4.86 -12.93 -6.26
CA ASN A 65 4.49 -13.83 -5.16
C ASN A 65 4.87 -13.24 -3.79
N VAL A 66 3.96 -13.38 -2.81
CA VAL A 66 4.19 -12.94 -1.43
C VAL A 66 3.98 -14.10 -0.45
N ALA A 67 5.04 -14.42 0.28
CA ALA A 67 5.03 -15.36 1.40
C ALA A 67 5.05 -14.60 2.74
N GLY A 68 4.91 -15.31 3.86
CA GLY A 68 5.09 -14.68 5.17
C GLY A 68 4.65 -15.52 6.37
N LYS A 69 4.71 -14.89 7.54
CA LYS A 69 4.28 -15.44 8.83
C LYS A 69 3.69 -14.32 9.69
N GLN A 70 2.60 -14.58 10.42
CA GLN A 70 1.99 -13.59 11.31
C GLN A 70 1.51 -14.21 12.63
N SER A 71 1.50 -13.40 13.67
CA SER A 71 0.65 -13.61 14.85
C SER A 71 -0.61 -12.77 14.71
N SER A 72 -1.75 -13.30 15.16
CA SER A 72 -3.06 -12.66 15.06
C SER A 72 -3.82 -12.81 16.38
N SER A 73 -4.38 -11.72 16.90
CA SER A 73 -5.39 -11.75 17.97
C SER A 73 -6.74 -11.34 17.41
N ARG A 74 -7.78 -12.16 17.66
CA ARG A 74 -9.17 -12.02 17.20
C ARG A 74 -10.09 -12.07 18.43
N GLY A 75 -10.53 -10.92 18.93
CA GLY A 75 -11.29 -10.85 20.19
C GLY A 75 -10.59 -11.53 21.39
N GLY A 76 -9.24 -11.52 21.42
CA GLY A 76 -8.42 -12.24 22.40
C GLY A 76 -7.95 -13.63 21.96
N ASN A 77 -8.59 -14.28 20.98
CA ASN A 77 -8.18 -15.58 20.45
C ASN A 77 -6.91 -15.45 19.60
N ILE A 78 -5.87 -16.21 19.93
CA ILE A 78 -4.54 -16.11 19.32
C ILE A 78 -4.34 -17.19 18.25
N SER A 79 -3.94 -16.80 17.03
CA SER A 79 -3.43 -17.71 16.00
C SER A 79 -2.03 -17.31 15.53
N ARG A 80 -1.31 -18.27 14.95
CA ARG A 80 -0.01 -18.07 14.30
C ARG A 80 -0.10 -18.69 12.91
N ASP A 81 -0.12 -17.83 11.89
CA ASP A 81 -0.49 -18.21 10.53
C ASP A 81 0.72 -18.12 9.59
N ARG A 82 0.84 -19.06 8.65
CA ARG A 82 1.65 -18.84 7.43
C ARG A 82 0.81 -18.05 6.42
N LEU A 83 1.46 -17.14 5.71
CA LEU A 83 0.87 -16.37 4.61
C LEU A 83 1.46 -16.85 3.29
N GLN A 84 0.58 -17.04 2.31
CA GLN A 84 0.92 -17.31 0.91
C GLN A 84 -0.10 -16.58 0.05
N GLY A 85 0.35 -16.01 -1.07
CA GLY A 85 -0.44 -15.11 -1.88
C GLY A 85 0.33 -14.55 -3.07
N THR A 86 -0.32 -13.71 -3.86
CA THR A 86 0.27 -12.98 -4.98
C THR A 86 -0.02 -11.49 -4.87
N TYR A 87 0.72 -10.69 -5.62
CA TYR A 87 0.51 -9.24 -5.75
C TYR A 87 0.82 -8.78 -7.16
N ALA A 88 0.18 -7.68 -7.55
CA ALA A 88 0.50 -6.91 -8.74
C ALA A 88 0.72 -5.45 -8.31
N LEU A 89 1.60 -4.73 -9.01
CA LEU A 89 1.86 -3.32 -8.77
C LEU A 89 2.00 -2.61 -10.12
N ASP A 90 1.13 -1.62 -10.33
CA ASP A 90 1.11 -0.78 -11.51
C ASP A 90 2.21 0.30 -11.44
N ALA A 91 2.50 0.92 -12.58
CA ALA A 91 3.50 2.00 -12.68
C ALA A 91 3.27 3.11 -11.65
N ASN A 92 2.01 3.48 -11.38
CA ASN A 92 1.59 4.50 -10.42
C ASN A 92 1.81 4.15 -8.92
N CYS A 93 2.33 2.95 -8.61
CA CYS A 93 2.52 2.41 -7.26
C CYS A 93 1.22 2.09 -6.49
N SER A 94 0.07 2.03 -7.16
CA SER A 94 -1.09 1.25 -6.68
C SER A 94 -1.04 -0.18 -7.24
N GLY A 95 -1.89 -1.05 -6.74
CA GLY A 95 -2.06 -2.41 -7.23
C GLY A 95 -2.93 -3.23 -6.29
N THR A 96 -2.78 -4.55 -6.32
CA THR A 96 -3.59 -5.48 -5.51
C THR A 96 -2.73 -6.58 -4.90
N ALA A 97 -3.19 -7.15 -3.79
CA ALA A 97 -2.63 -8.37 -3.22
C ALA A 97 -3.75 -9.35 -2.81
N THR A 98 -3.56 -10.64 -3.06
CA THR A 98 -4.47 -11.70 -2.62
C THR A 98 -3.75 -12.69 -1.72
N PHE A 99 -4.43 -13.15 -0.66
CA PHE A 99 -3.90 -14.15 0.28
C PHE A 99 -4.88 -15.30 0.48
N GLY A 100 -4.39 -16.52 0.69
CA GLY A 100 -5.23 -17.65 1.09
C GLY A 100 -5.89 -17.43 2.47
N SER A 101 -7.18 -17.74 2.59
CA SER A 101 -7.92 -17.62 3.84
C SER A 101 -7.69 -18.81 4.77
N VAL A 102 -7.01 -18.56 5.89
CA VAL A 102 -6.77 -19.56 6.96
C VAL A 102 -8.08 -19.99 7.64
N ALA A 103 -9.08 -19.10 7.70
CA ALA A 103 -10.38 -19.38 8.31
C ALA A 103 -11.36 -20.10 7.36
N LYS A 104 -11.12 -20.03 6.04
CA LYS A 104 -11.94 -20.65 4.99
C LYS A 104 -11.03 -21.22 3.90
N PRO A 105 -10.47 -22.43 4.07
CA PRO A 105 -9.60 -23.05 3.07
C PRO A 105 -10.22 -23.03 1.67
N GLY A 106 -9.39 -22.73 0.65
CA GLY A 106 -9.84 -22.53 -0.74
C GLY A 106 -10.41 -21.14 -1.05
N SER A 107 -10.77 -20.32 -0.05
CA SER A 107 -11.16 -18.92 -0.26
C SER A 107 -9.92 -18.00 -0.30
N GLN A 108 -9.99 -16.93 -1.08
CA GLN A 108 -9.00 -15.84 -1.07
C GLN A 108 -9.47 -14.64 -0.23
N ILE A 109 -8.52 -13.75 0.08
CA ILE A 109 -8.71 -12.49 0.79
C ILE A 109 -8.09 -11.39 -0.06
N HIS A 110 -8.91 -10.45 -0.57
CA HIS A 110 -8.48 -9.43 -1.51
C HIS A 110 -8.10 -8.12 -0.81
N TRP A 111 -7.07 -7.45 -1.32
CA TRP A 111 -6.56 -6.17 -0.81
C TRP A 111 -6.17 -5.26 -1.96
N ASP A 112 -6.49 -3.97 -1.83
CA ASP A 112 -5.76 -2.92 -2.54
C ASP A 112 -4.39 -2.73 -1.88
N LEU A 113 -3.40 -2.35 -2.67
CA LEU A 113 -2.00 -2.18 -2.29
C LEU A 113 -1.51 -0.80 -2.76
N TYR A 114 -0.88 -0.04 -1.86
CA TYR A 114 -0.34 1.30 -2.15
C TYR A 114 1.09 1.38 -1.61
N VAL A 115 2.07 1.69 -2.46
CA VAL A 115 3.51 1.56 -2.16
C VAL A 115 4.22 2.91 -2.30
N ALA A 116 5.10 3.24 -1.36
CA ALA A 116 6.00 4.39 -1.50
C ALA A 116 7.04 4.09 -2.59
N ARG A 117 7.28 5.01 -3.54
CA ARG A 117 8.06 4.76 -4.78
C ARG A 117 9.40 4.03 -4.63
N GLY A 118 10.08 4.19 -3.49
CA GLY A 118 11.34 3.49 -3.18
C GLY A 118 11.18 2.09 -2.58
N GLY A 119 9.99 1.48 -2.63
CA GLY A 119 9.64 0.16 -2.07
C GLY A 119 9.53 0.12 -0.53
N LYS A 120 10.28 0.97 0.18
CA LYS A 120 10.55 0.86 1.63
C LYS A 120 9.32 0.81 2.56
N THR A 121 8.17 1.31 2.15
CA THR A 121 6.94 1.27 2.93
C THR A 121 5.72 1.13 2.03
N GLY A 122 4.61 0.62 2.60
CA GLY A 122 3.33 0.63 1.93
C GLY A 122 2.16 0.34 2.87
N HIS A 123 0.96 0.48 2.30
CA HIS A 123 -0.31 0.25 2.95
C HIS A 123 -1.15 -0.73 2.15
N MET A 124 -2.00 -1.48 2.83
CA MET A 124 -3.05 -2.29 2.21
C MET A 124 -4.39 -2.05 2.92
N VAL A 125 -5.48 -2.04 2.16
CA VAL A 125 -6.86 -2.06 2.68
C VAL A 125 -7.58 -3.28 2.10
N ARG A 126 -8.35 -3.98 2.94
CA ARG A 126 -9.06 -5.20 2.56
C ARG A 126 -10.34 -4.86 1.82
N MET A 127 -10.58 -5.55 0.70
CA MET A 127 -11.68 -5.25 -0.23
C MET A 127 -12.77 -6.34 -0.29
N ASP A 128 -12.69 -7.37 0.56
CA ASP A 128 -13.78 -8.34 0.70
C ASP A 128 -14.98 -7.71 1.44
N ASP A 129 -16.19 -7.88 0.92
CA ASP A 129 -17.42 -7.29 1.47
C ASP A 129 -17.62 -7.55 2.98
N GLY A 130 -18.16 -6.52 3.65
CA GLY A 130 -18.42 -6.49 5.10
C GLY A 130 -17.18 -6.75 5.96
N SER A 131 -15.96 -6.63 5.42
CA SER A 131 -14.71 -6.78 6.16
C SER A 131 -13.94 -5.47 6.21
N MET A 132 -13.66 -4.96 7.41
CA MET A 132 -12.88 -3.72 7.59
C MET A 132 -11.47 -4.05 8.09
N ALA A 133 -10.44 -4.00 7.24
CA ALA A 133 -9.07 -4.19 7.71
C ALA A 133 -8.04 -3.39 6.93
N VAL A 134 -6.99 -2.94 7.65
CA VAL A 134 -5.80 -2.31 7.08
C VAL A 134 -4.53 -3.00 7.54
N ARG A 135 -3.48 -2.89 6.73
CA ARG A 135 -2.09 -3.20 7.09
C ARG A 135 -1.19 -2.02 6.67
N THR A 136 -0.14 -1.79 7.45
CA THR A 136 1.04 -1.00 7.04
C THR A 136 2.25 -1.91 7.13
N PHE A 137 3.13 -1.82 6.15
CA PHE A 137 4.38 -2.59 6.12
C PHE A 137 5.57 -1.67 5.82
N GLN A 138 6.73 -2.06 6.33
CA GLN A 138 8.01 -1.36 6.17
C GLN A 138 9.09 -2.41 5.88
N LYS A 139 10.08 -2.05 5.06
CA LYS A 139 11.25 -2.87 4.77
C LYS A 139 12.29 -2.77 5.88
N GLU A 140 13.00 -3.87 6.11
CA GLU A 140 14.27 -3.94 6.84
C GLU A 140 15.45 -3.46 5.96
#